data_AF-A0A7R9Z9S6-F1
#
_entry.id   AF-A0A7R9Z9S6-F1
#
_cell.length_a   1.000
_cell.length_b   1.000
_cell.length_c   1.000
_cell.angle_alpha   90.00
_cell.angle_beta   90.00
_cell.angle_gamma   90.00
#
_symmetry.space_group_name_H-M   'P 1'
#
loop_
_entity.id
_entity.type
_entity.pdbx_description
1 polymer ?
#
loop_
_entity_poly.entity_id
_entity_poly.type
_entity_poly.pdbx_seq_one_letter_code
_entity_poly.pdbx_strand_id
1 'polypeptide(L)'
;DHPDTKKGLSLSIGWDYAERDAVSLDEYEDDREQCQPRRSYQELKLTPRMKRRVMKRDFGMSRDEIEKAERRVERQRRRRERRTKRHPLVVRTEDALRSATRKMKSISVV
;
A
#
# COMPACT_ATOMS: atom_id res chain seq x y z
N ASP A 1 1.70 -3.66 -0.30
CA ASP A 1 1.94 -2.86 0.91
C ASP A 1 1.17 -1.55 0.76
N HIS A 2 0.51 -1.05 1.80
CA HIS A 2 -0.37 0.12 1.69
C HIS A 2 0.13 1.21 2.65
N PRO A 3 0.20 2.49 2.26
CA PRO A 3 0.72 3.55 3.12
C PRO A 3 -0.09 3.75 4.42
N ASP A 4 -1.35 3.30 4.44
CA ASP A 4 -2.19 3.21 5.65
C ASP A 4 -2.05 1.83 6.31
N THR A 5 -0.83 1.44 6.68
CA THR A 5 -0.64 0.20 7.44
C THR A 5 -1.20 0.36 8.86
N LYS A 6 -1.89 -0.67 9.34
CA LYS A 6 -2.37 -0.71 10.75
C LYS A 6 -1.24 -0.98 11.74
N LYS A 7 -0.16 -1.65 11.33
CA LYS A 7 0.94 -2.09 12.21
C LYS A 7 2.29 -2.06 11.49
N GLY A 8 3.24 -1.34 12.08
CA GLY A 8 4.60 -1.19 11.57
C GLY A 8 4.69 -0.23 10.37
N LEU A 9 5.88 -0.19 9.76
CA LEU A 9 6.15 0.62 8.58
C LEU A 9 5.52 0.02 7.32
N SER A 10 5.15 0.87 6.36
CA SER A 10 4.96 0.40 4.99
C SER A 10 6.34 0.25 4.37
N LEU A 11 6.64 -0.92 3.83
CA LEU A 11 7.67 -1.05 2.81
C LEU A 11 7.04 -0.44 1.54
N SER A 12 7.65 0.59 0.99
CA SER A 12 7.19 1.04 -0.33
C SER A 12 7.45 -0.13 -1.29
N ILE A 13 6.43 -0.60 -2.00
CA ILE A 13 6.67 -1.47 -3.15
C ILE A 13 7.29 -0.55 -4.19
N GLY A 14 8.54 -0.82 -4.57
CA GLY A 14 9.14 -0.20 -5.74
C GLY A 14 8.35 -0.68 -6.94
N TRP A 15 7.66 0.22 -7.62
CA TRP A 15 7.07 -0.05 -8.94
C TRP A 15 8.12 0.34 -9.96
N ASP A 16 9.21 -0.42 -9.97
CA ASP A 16 10.23 -0.23 -10.99
C ASP A 16 9.66 -0.78 -12.30
N TYR A 17 9.63 0.07 -13.32
CA TYR A 17 9.22 -0.38 -14.64
C TYR A 17 10.33 -1.25 -15.22
N ALA A 18 10.00 -2.50 -15.50
CA ALA A 18 10.85 -3.40 -16.26
C ALA A 18 10.20 -3.62 -17.61
N GLU A 19 10.86 -3.17 -18.67
CA GLU A 19 10.47 -3.51 -20.03
C GLU A 19 10.69 -5.00 -20.24
N ARG A 20 9.66 -5.69 -20.73
CA ARG A 20 9.65 -7.12 -21.00
C ARG A 20 8.98 -7.36 -22.33
N ASP A 21 9.41 -8.40 -23.03
CA ASP A 21 8.78 -8.82 -24.26
C ASP A 21 7.31 -9.20 -24.04
N ALA A 22 6.49 -8.94 -25.05
CA ALA A 22 5.10 -9.37 -25.03
C ALA A 22 5.05 -10.91 -25.08
N VAL A 23 4.31 -11.50 -24.15
CA VAL A 23 4.08 -12.96 -24.07
C VAL A 23 2.58 -13.20 -24.16
N SER A 24 2.18 -14.33 -24.74
CA SER A 24 0.76 -14.68 -24.78
C SER A 24 0.24 -15.01 -23.37
N LEU A 25 -1.05 -14.78 -23.12
CA LEU A 25 -1.62 -15.07 -21.80
C LEU A 25 -1.53 -16.56 -21.44
N ASP A 26 -1.66 -17.43 -22.44
CA ASP A 26 -1.60 -18.87 -22.26
C ASP A 26 -0.19 -19.32 -21.86
N GLU A 27 0.86 -18.83 -22.56
CA GLU A 27 2.26 -19.10 -22.18
C GLU A 27 2.58 -18.58 -20.77
N TYR A 28 2.03 -17.43 -20.39
CA TYR A 28 2.22 -16.88 -19.04
C TYR A 28 1.58 -17.74 -17.96
N GLU A 29 0.33 -18.20 -18.14
CA GLU A 29 -0.32 -19.03 -17.12
C GLU A 29 0.29 -20.44 -17.07
N ASP A 30 0.70 -21.02 -18.22
CA ASP A 30 1.42 -22.30 -18.26
C ASP A 30 2.76 -22.22 -17.51
N ASP A 31 3.58 -21.21 -17.79
CA ASP A 31 4.86 -21.00 -17.08
C ASP A 31 4.62 -20.73 -15.59
N ARG A 32 3.59 -19.95 -15.25
CA ARG A 32 3.25 -19.66 -13.85
C ARG A 32 2.83 -20.92 -13.09
N GLU A 33 2.00 -21.79 -13.67
CA GLU A 33 1.57 -23.03 -13.01
C GLU A 33 2.72 -24.03 -12.85
N GLN A 34 3.65 -24.06 -13.81
CA GLN A 34 4.81 -24.97 -13.79
C GLN A 34 5.94 -24.48 -12.87
N CYS A 35 6.23 -23.18 -12.88
CA CYS A 35 7.40 -22.62 -12.20
C CYS A 35 7.11 -22.07 -10.80
N GLN A 36 5.91 -21.52 -10.55
CA GLN A 36 5.56 -20.94 -9.23
C GLN A 36 4.07 -21.09 -8.89
N PRO A 37 3.69 -22.10 -8.07
CA PRO A 37 2.31 -22.23 -7.61
C PRO A 37 1.84 -20.94 -6.90
N ARG A 38 0.53 -20.65 -7.01
CA ARG A 38 -0.04 -19.45 -6.39
C ARG A 38 0.25 -19.43 -4.90
N ARG A 39 1.05 -18.45 -4.49
CA ARG A 39 1.36 -18.20 -3.08
C ARG A 39 0.08 -17.99 -2.29
N SER A 40 -0.02 -18.70 -1.19
CA SER A 40 -1.04 -18.54 -0.18
C SER A 40 -0.97 -17.16 0.46
N TYR A 41 -2.07 -16.74 1.08
CA TYR A 41 -2.12 -15.48 1.82
C TYR A 41 -1.04 -15.38 2.91
N GLN A 42 -0.70 -16.49 3.57
CA GLN A 42 0.31 -16.50 4.63
C GLN A 42 1.72 -16.24 4.09
N GLU A 43 2.02 -16.77 2.89
CA GLU A 43 3.31 -16.55 2.21
C GLU A 43 3.45 -15.11 1.71
N LEU A 44 2.33 -14.46 1.37
CA LEU A 44 2.31 -13.05 0.97
C LEU A 44 2.32 -12.08 2.17
N LYS A 45 2.02 -12.56 3.38
CA LYS A 45 1.84 -11.71 4.56
C LYS A 45 3.18 -11.36 5.20
N LEU A 46 3.56 -10.08 5.10
CA LEU A 46 4.70 -9.54 5.85
C LEU A 46 4.29 -9.07 7.25
N THR A 47 4.78 -9.76 8.28
CA THR A 47 4.59 -9.35 9.67
C THR A 47 5.45 -8.12 10.02
N PRO A 48 5.08 -7.30 11.03
CA PRO A 48 5.91 -6.16 11.45
C PRO A 48 7.35 -6.56 11.82
N ARG A 49 7.56 -7.75 12.37
CA ARG A 49 8.89 -8.29 12.68
C ARG A 49 9.70 -8.56 11.41
N MET A 50 9.07 -9.16 10.41
CA MET A 50 9.70 -9.40 9.09
C MET A 50 10.06 -8.07 8.42
N LYS A 51 9.15 -7.09 8.45
CA LYS A 51 9.41 -5.75 7.89
C LYS A 51 10.60 -5.06 8.55
N ARG A 52 10.72 -5.09 9.89
CA ARG A 52 11.92 -4.57 10.59
C ARG A 52 13.19 -5.32 10.19
N ARG A 53 13.12 -6.64 10.06
CA ARG A 53 14.26 -7.46 9.65
C ARG A 53 14.73 -7.05 8.25
N VAL A 54 13.80 -6.91 7.30
CA VAL A 54 14.09 -6.45 5.93
C VAL A 54 14.73 -5.05 5.96
N MET A 55 14.12 -4.09 6.66
CA MET A 55 14.68 -2.73 6.77
C MET A 55 16.08 -2.69 7.38
N LYS A 56 16.34 -3.52 8.38
CA LYS A 56 17.66 -3.60 9.02
C LYS A 56 18.70 -4.31 8.16
N ARG A 57 18.34 -5.46 7.57
CA ARG A 57 19.28 -6.34 6.86
C ARG A 57 19.49 -5.91 5.42
N ASP A 58 18.41 -5.63 4.70
CA ASP A 58 18.42 -5.42 3.25
C ASP A 58 18.62 -3.93 2.92
N PHE A 59 18.18 -3.03 3.80
CA PHE A 59 18.31 -1.56 3.63
C PHE A 59 19.27 -0.90 4.61
N GLY A 60 19.91 -1.67 5.50
CA GLY A 60 20.92 -1.15 6.44
C GLY A 60 20.42 -0.12 7.45
N MET A 61 19.09 0.02 7.63
CA MET A 61 18.54 1.05 8.51
C MET A 61 18.86 0.76 9.98
N SER A 62 19.23 1.81 10.71
CA SER A 62 19.42 1.72 12.14
C SER A 62 18.09 1.46 12.86
N ARG A 63 18.18 0.89 14.06
CA ARG A 63 17.00 0.65 14.89
C ARG A 63 16.27 1.97 15.19
N ASP A 64 17.02 3.03 15.46
CA ASP A 64 16.46 4.34 15.83
C ASP A 64 15.70 5.00 14.67
N GLU A 65 16.20 4.86 13.44
CA GLU A 65 15.50 5.34 12.24
C GLU A 65 14.18 4.61 12.02
N ILE A 66 14.20 3.28 12.16
CA ILE A 66 13.01 2.44 12.05
C ILE A 66 11.97 2.86 13.11
N GLU A 67 12.39 3.01 14.37
CA GLU A 67 11.48 3.44 15.44
C GLU A 67 10.94 4.86 15.22
N LYS A 68 11.79 5.80 14.79
CA LYS A 68 11.39 7.18 14.48
C LYS A 68 10.35 7.21 13.36
N ALA A 69 10.54 6.41 12.32
CA ALA A 69 9.62 6.29 11.21
C ALA A 69 8.29 5.66 11.65
N GLU A 70 8.31 4.60 12.48
CA GLU A 70 7.08 3.99 13.02
C GLU A 70 6.28 4.98 13.85
N ARG A 71 6.95 5.75 14.72
CA ARG A 71 6.30 6.80 15.52
C ARG A 71 5.68 7.88 14.64
N ARG A 72 6.31 8.22 13.51
CA ARG A 72 5.77 9.19 12.54
C ARG A 72 4.48 8.68 11.91
N VAL A 73 4.46 7.42 11.46
CA VAL A 73 3.26 6.79 10.86
C VAL A 73 2.12 6.73 11.88
N GLU A 74 2.39 6.26 13.11
CA GLU A 74 1.38 6.19 14.18
C GLU A 74 0.81 7.58 14.51
N ARG A 75 1.67 8.62 14.56
CA ARG A 75 1.23 10.00 14.77
C ARG A 75 0.30 10.47 13.66
N GLN A 76 0.61 10.17 12.40
CA GLN A 76 -0.24 10.52 11.26
C GLN A 76 -1.59 9.78 11.33
N ARG A 77 -1.58 8.49 11.68
CA ARG A 77 -2.81 7.70 11.87
C ARG A 77 -3.71 8.32 12.94
N ARG A 78 -3.16 8.61 14.12
CA ARG A 78 -3.88 9.27 15.22
C ARG A 78 -4.46 10.63 14.82
N ARG A 79 -3.72 11.42 14.02
CA ARG A 79 -4.23 12.70 13.48
C ARG A 79 -5.42 12.49 12.55
N ARG A 80 -5.36 11.51 11.64
CA ARG A 80 -6.49 11.15 10.75
C ARG A 80 -7.70 10.71 11.57
N GLU A 81 -7.53 9.76 12.49
CA GLU A 81 -8.60 9.27 13.36
C GLU A 81 -9.27 10.41 14.14
N ARG A 82 -8.49 11.34 14.71
CA ARG A 82 -9.03 12.51 15.42
C ARG A 82 -9.81 13.43 14.48
N ARG A 83 -9.31 13.69 13.26
CA ARG A 83 -10.00 14.55 12.28
C ARG A 83 -11.34 13.92 11.85
N THR A 84 -11.34 12.62 11.54
CA THR A 84 -12.56 11.89 11.16
C THR A 84 -13.59 11.87 12.29
N LYS A 85 -13.15 11.69 13.55
CA LYS A 85 -14.03 11.68 14.73
C LYS A 85 -14.61 13.06 15.07
N ARG A 86 -13.91 14.16 14.76
CA ARG A 86 -14.36 15.53 15.06
C ARG A 86 -15.36 16.09 14.04
N HIS A 87 -15.42 15.52 12.84
CA HIS A 87 -16.27 16.01 11.76
C HIS A 87 -16.89 14.87 10.93
N PRO A 88 -17.64 13.95 11.55
CA PRO A 88 -18.16 12.76 10.86
C PRO A 88 -19.12 13.12 9.71
N LEU A 89 -19.93 14.17 9.86
CA LEU A 89 -20.85 14.63 8.82
C LEU A 89 -20.13 15.37 7.68
N VAL A 90 -19.15 16.21 8.00
CA VAL A 90 -18.40 17.00 7.00
C VAL A 90 -17.51 16.11 6.13
N VAL A 91 -16.88 15.08 6.70
CA VAL A 91 -16.07 14.13 5.92
C VAL A 91 -16.95 13.35 4.93
N ARG A 92 -18.14 12.92 5.35
CA ARG A 92 -19.07 12.19 4.46
C ARG A 92 -19.60 13.06 3.33
N THR A 93 -19.94 14.31 3.59
CA THR A 93 -20.42 15.23 2.54
C THR A 93 -19.30 15.65 1.60
N GLU A 94 -18.09 15.88 2.11
CA GLU A 94 -16.90 16.22 1.31
C GLU A 94 -16.50 15.06 0.38
N ASP A 95 -16.50 13.82 0.87
CA ASP A 95 -16.21 12.63 0.04
C ASP A 95 -17.28 12.38 -1.01
N ALA A 96 -18.56 12.60 -0.67
CA ALA A 96 -19.67 12.49 -1.61
C ALA A 96 -19.60 13.56 -2.72
N LEU A 97 -19.35 14.82 -2.35
CA LEU A 97 -19.16 15.93 -3.29
C LEU A 97 -17.94 15.69 -4.19
N ARG A 98 -16.82 15.21 -3.62
CA ARG A 98 -15.61 14.87 -4.39
C ARG A 98 -15.86 13.75 -5.39
N SER A 99 -16.70 12.78 -5.02
CA SER A 99 -17.09 11.68 -5.91
C SER A 99 -18.02 12.15 -7.02
N ALA A 100 -19.00 13.01 -6.71
CA ALA A 100 -19.91 13.61 -7.68
C ALA A 100 -19.17 14.50 -8.69
N THR A 101 -18.27 15.36 -8.21
CA THR A 101 -17.45 16.24 -9.07
C THR A 101 -16.50 15.46 -9.96
N ARG A 102 -15.90 14.35 -9.48
CA ARG A 102 -15.10 13.45 -10.32
C ARG A 102 -15.93 12.81 -11.43
N LYS A 103 -17.14 12.34 -11.12
CA LYS A 103 -18.06 11.75 -12.11
C LYS A 103 -18.53 12.79 -13.13
N MET A 104 -18.89 13.99 -12.68
CA MET A 104 -19.25 15.08 -13.60
C MET A 104 -18.07 15.42 -14.51
N LYS A 105 -16.85 15.55 -13.99
CA LYS A 105 -15.66 15.80 -14.82
C LYS A 105 -15.33 14.66 -15.78
N SER A 106 -15.55 13.40 -15.42
CA SER A 106 -15.35 12.29 -16.36
C SER A 106 -16.41 12.25 -17.46
N ILE A 107 -17.62 12.74 -17.17
CA ILE A 107 -18.73 12.82 -18.14
C ILE A 107 -18.55 14.05 -19.04
N SER A 108 -18.04 15.18 -18.54
CA SER A 108 -17.84 16.41 -19.30
C SER A 108 -16.59 16.44 -20.20
N VAL A 109 -15.78 15.39 -20.21
CA VAL A 109 -14.61 15.22 -21.09
C VAL A 109 -14.91 14.27 -22.26
N VAL A 110 -16.19 13.95 -22.48
CA VAL A 110 -16.77 13.29 -23.67
C VAL A 110 -17.73 14.27 -24.31
#